data_AF-A0A2U3KT51-F1
#
_entry.id   AF-A0A2U3KT51-F1
#
_cell.length_a   1.000
_cell.length_b   1.000
_cell.length_c   1.000
_cell.angle_alpha   90.00
_cell.angle_beta   90.00
_cell.angle_gamma   90.00
#
_symmetry.space_group_name_H-M   'P 1'
#
loop_
_entity.id
_entity.type
_entity.pdbx_description
1 polymer ?
#
loop_
_entity_poly.entity_id
_entity_poly.type
_entity_poly.pdbx_seq_one_letter_code
_entity_poly.pdbx_strand_id
1 'polypeptide(L)'
;MRKIPGWFAIGEILTVAYVGLCMVSVVVYAPFWLVGGLWKRRRRPAERGIRAWPLLAVLSLVAFMGVYILINDDMIVQLGNLTVWSAALFLLTVTYAVAAVASAVSLWRAPAEIVRRGVRRFSLIVTVALLIAAAYLAYWGIIGLRTWA
;
A
#
# COMPACT_ATOMS: atom_id res chain seq x y z
N MET A 1 -6.12 -7.79 -34.69
CA MET A 1 -5.84 -8.18 -33.27
C MET A 1 -4.34 -8.05 -33.04
N ARG A 2 -3.88 -7.13 -32.17
CA ARG A 2 -2.44 -6.99 -31.85
C ARG A 2 -1.99 -8.23 -31.08
N LYS A 3 -0.98 -8.95 -31.59
CA LYS A 3 -0.38 -10.09 -30.89
C LYS A 3 0.51 -9.54 -29.76
N ILE A 4 0.04 -9.64 -28.53
CA ILE A 4 0.82 -9.28 -27.35
C ILE A 4 1.87 -10.40 -27.16
N PRO A 5 3.16 -10.08 -26.98
CA PRO A 5 4.17 -11.10 -26.71
C PRO A 5 3.83 -11.86 -25.42
N GLY A 6 3.88 -13.19 -25.45
CA GLY A 6 3.50 -14.02 -24.30
C GLY A 6 4.30 -13.73 -23.03
N TRP A 7 5.57 -13.36 -23.16
CA TRP A 7 6.42 -12.96 -22.04
C TRP A 7 5.90 -11.71 -21.31
N PHE A 8 5.29 -10.77 -22.04
CA PHE A 8 4.76 -9.54 -21.47
C PHE A 8 3.54 -9.84 -20.59
N ALA A 9 2.61 -10.66 -21.10
CA ALA A 9 1.44 -11.09 -20.36
C ALA A 9 1.81 -11.89 -19.09
N ILE A 10 2.80 -12.78 -19.18
CA ILE A 10 3.29 -13.54 -18.01
C ILE A 10 3.89 -12.58 -16.97
N GLY A 11 4.70 -11.60 -17.40
CA GLY A 11 5.30 -10.60 -16.51
C GLY A 11 4.25 -9.77 -15.78
N GLU A 12 3.18 -9.36 -16.46
CA GLU A 12 2.07 -8.63 -15.86
C GLU A 12 1.34 -9.47 -14.80
N ILE A 13 0.99 -10.71 -15.12
CA ILE A 13 0.34 -11.65 -14.18
C ILE A 13 1.20 -11.87 -12.95
N LEU A 14 2.50 -12.13 -13.13
CA LEU A 14 3.43 -12.35 -12.02
C LEU A 14 3.57 -11.11 -11.14
N THR A 15 3.59 -9.92 -11.74
CA THR A 15 3.69 -8.64 -11.01
C THR A 15 2.43 -8.39 -10.19
N VAL A 16 1.25 -8.59 -10.77
CA VAL A 16 -0.03 -8.45 -10.06
C VAL A 16 -0.12 -9.47 -8.92
N ALA A 17 0.22 -10.73 -9.18
CA ALA A 17 0.22 -11.78 -8.17
C ALA A 17 1.20 -11.45 -7.02
N TYR A 18 2.42 -10.98 -7.37
CA TYR A 18 3.42 -10.56 -6.40
C TYR A 18 2.93 -9.42 -5.50
N VAL A 19 2.35 -8.37 -6.09
CA VAL A 19 1.80 -7.23 -5.35
C VAL A 19 0.66 -7.67 -4.45
N GLY A 20 -0.29 -8.43 -4.98
CA GLY A 20 -1.44 -8.94 -4.23
C GLY A 20 -1.01 -9.82 -3.05
N LEU A 21 -0.09 -10.77 -3.27
CA LEU A 21 0.47 -11.62 -2.21
C LEU A 21 1.18 -10.80 -1.13
N CYS A 22 1.93 -9.76 -1.49
CA CYS A 22 2.57 -8.88 -0.52
C CYS A 22 1.53 -8.13 0.34
N MET A 23 0.48 -7.59 -0.27
CA MET A 23 -0.59 -6.90 0.46
C MET A 23 -1.31 -7.83 1.43
N VAL A 24 -1.71 -9.03 0.98
CA VAL A 24 -2.32 -10.05 1.84
C VAL A 24 -1.39 -10.44 2.98
N SER A 25 -0.11 -10.64 2.69
CA SER A 25 0.89 -11.00 3.69
C SER A 25 1.04 -9.93 4.77
N VAL A 26 0.98 -8.64 4.41
CA VAL A 26 1.02 -7.54 5.39
C VAL A 26 -0.19 -7.60 6.33
N VAL A 27 -1.40 -7.79 5.78
CA VAL A 27 -2.63 -7.86 6.57
C VAL A 27 -2.61 -9.06 7.51
N VAL A 28 -2.21 -10.24 7.01
CA VAL A 28 -2.13 -11.46 7.81
C VAL A 28 -1.02 -11.36 8.87
N TYR A 29 0.10 -10.71 8.57
CA TYR A 29 1.19 -10.53 9.51
C TYR A 29 0.89 -9.48 10.60
N ALA A 30 -0.01 -8.53 10.31
CA ALA A 30 -0.30 -7.40 11.18
C ALA A 30 -0.73 -7.79 12.62
N PRO A 31 -1.70 -8.71 12.81
CA PRO A 31 -2.13 -9.13 14.16
C PRO A 31 -1.00 -9.72 14.99
N PHE A 32 -0.17 -10.59 14.40
CA PHE A 32 0.92 -11.26 15.11
C PHE A 32 1.93 -10.27 15.69
N TRP A 33 2.25 -9.21 14.94
CA TRP A 33 3.16 -8.17 15.41
C TRP A 33 2.49 -7.12 16.30
N LEU A 34 1.24 -6.74 16.04
CA LEU A 34 0.50 -5.82 16.92
C LEU A 34 0.39 -6.41 18.33
N VAL A 35 0.01 -7.69 18.43
CA VAL A 35 -0.03 -8.43 19.69
C VAL A 35 1.38 -8.56 20.29
N GLY A 36 2.38 -8.91 19.49
CA GLY A 36 3.78 -8.99 19.94
C GLY A 36 4.38 -7.66 20.41
N GLY A 37 3.86 -6.53 19.92
CA GLY A 37 4.29 -5.17 20.25
C GLY A 37 3.70 -4.63 21.57
N LEU A 38 2.62 -5.24 22.07
CA LEU A 38 2.05 -4.96 23.39
C LEU A 38 2.99 -5.41 24.51
N TRP A 39 3.78 -6.48 24.28
CA TRP A 39 4.73 -7.01 25.25
C TRP A 39 6.01 -6.17 25.35
N LYS A 40 6.21 -5.47 26.49
CA LYS A 40 7.38 -4.60 26.76
C LYS A 40 8.74 -5.27 26.44
N ARG A 41 8.87 -6.58 26.68
CA ARG A 41 10.12 -7.35 26.50
C ARG A 41 10.53 -7.57 25.03
N ARG A 42 9.62 -7.38 24.06
CA ARG A 42 9.88 -7.51 22.61
C ARG A 42 9.78 -6.17 21.86
N ARG A 43 9.64 -5.04 22.56
CA ARG A 43 9.55 -3.71 21.93
C ARG A 43 10.92 -3.29 21.39
N ARG A 44 11.11 -3.39 20.08
CA ARG A 44 12.20 -2.71 19.37
C ARG A 44 11.63 -1.52 18.60
N PRO A 45 11.83 -0.28 19.06
CA PRO A 45 11.21 0.90 18.44
C PRO A 45 11.64 1.08 16.98
N ALA A 46 12.89 0.71 16.64
CA ALA A 46 13.39 0.71 15.27
C ALA A 46 12.60 -0.20 14.30
N GLU A 47 12.00 -1.28 14.79
CA GLU A 47 11.22 -2.20 13.95
C GLU A 47 9.76 -1.73 13.74
N ARG A 48 9.29 -0.73 14.51
CA ARG A 48 7.90 -0.25 14.41
C ARG A 48 7.67 0.53 13.12
N GLY A 49 8.56 1.47 12.78
CA GLY A 49 8.42 2.27 11.56
C GLY A 49 8.40 1.40 10.31
N ILE A 50 9.33 0.45 10.23
CA ILE A 50 9.48 -0.49 9.10
C ILE A 50 8.20 -1.30 8.84
N ARG A 51 7.39 -1.56 9.87
CA ARG A 51 6.16 -2.38 9.76
C ARG A 51 4.89 -1.54 9.69
N ALA A 52 4.88 -0.39 10.35
CA ALA A 52 3.72 0.48 10.41
C ALA A 52 3.44 1.19 9.08
N TRP A 53 4.49 1.64 8.37
CA TRP A 53 4.31 2.31 7.08
C TRP A 53 3.72 1.38 6.00
N PRO A 54 4.20 0.13 5.83
CA PRO A 54 3.56 -0.79 4.89
C PRO A 54 2.12 -1.11 5.27
N LEU A 55 1.82 -1.25 6.56
CA LEU A 55 0.46 -1.50 7.03
C LEU A 55 -0.46 -0.31 6.66
N LEU A 56 -0.01 0.91 6.94
CA LEU A 56 -0.77 2.12 6.64
C LEU A 56 -1.08 2.20 5.13
N ALA A 57 -0.09 1.91 4.29
CA ALA A 57 -0.28 1.87 2.83
C ALA A 57 -1.36 0.84 2.43
N VAL A 58 -1.25 -0.40 2.91
CA VAL A 58 -2.25 -1.43 2.56
C VAL A 58 -3.64 -1.08 3.08
N LEU A 59 -3.74 -0.55 4.30
CA LEU A 59 -5.02 -0.10 4.87
C LEU A 59 -5.62 1.06 4.08
N SER A 60 -4.82 2.00 3.58
CA SER A 60 -5.31 3.08 2.72
C SER A 60 -5.91 2.55 1.42
N LEU A 61 -5.30 1.53 0.78
CA LEU A 61 -5.87 0.90 -0.41
C LEU A 61 -7.15 0.11 -0.11
N VAL A 62 -7.17 -0.64 0.99
CA VAL A 62 -8.37 -1.39 1.41
C VAL A 62 -9.52 -0.42 1.72
N ALA A 63 -9.23 0.67 2.43
CA ALA A 63 -10.20 1.72 2.70
C ALA A 63 -10.67 2.41 1.42
N PHE A 64 -9.78 2.63 0.44
CA PHE A 64 -10.16 3.18 -0.87
C PHE A 64 -11.17 2.28 -1.57
N MET A 65 -10.92 0.98 -1.60
CA MET A 65 -11.88 0.00 -2.16
C MET A 65 -13.20 0.00 -1.39
N GLY A 66 -13.15 0.05 -0.05
CA GLY A 66 -14.34 0.12 0.80
C GLY A 66 -15.18 1.36 0.53
N VAL A 67 -14.55 2.53 0.46
CA VAL A 67 -15.21 3.80 0.10
C VAL A 67 -15.82 3.70 -1.30
N TYR A 68 -15.06 3.21 -2.28
CA TYR A 68 -15.54 3.08 -3.66
C TYR A 68 -16.79 2.19 -3.77
N ILE A 69 -16.83 1.06 -3.05
CA ILE A 69 -18.00 0.15 -3.04
C ILE A 69 -19.24 0.82 -2.43
N LEU A 70 -19.06 1.73 -1.47
CA LEU A 70 -20.17 2.46 -0.83
C LEU A 70 -20.76 3.57 -1.72
N ILE A 71 -20.04 4.00 -2.76
CA ILE A 71 -20.52 4.95 -3.76
C ILE A 71 -21.35 4.15 -4.79
N ASN A 72 -22.63 3.89 -4.50
CA ASN A 72 -23.50 3.12 -5.41
C ASN A 72 -24.59 3.97 -6.09
N ASP A 73 -25.38 4.73 -5.33
CA ASP A 73 -26.61 5.30 -5.88
C ASP A 73 -26.42 6.59 -6.71
N ASP A 74 -25.41 7.41 -6.39
CA ASP A 74 -25.20 8.74 -6.99
C ASP A 74 -23.74 9.00 -7.39
N MET A 75 -23.10 8.01 -8.04
CA MET A 75 -21.66 8.07 -8.35
C MET A 75 -21.25 9.35 -9.10
N ILE A 76 -22.05 9.79 -10.08
CA ILE A 76 -21.76 11.00 -10.88
C ILE A 76 -21.78 12.26 -9.99
N VAL A 77 -22.77 12.39 -9.11
CA VAL A 77 -22.91 13.55 -8.22
C VAL A 77 -21.84 13.55 -7.14
N GLN A 78 -21.56 12.37 -6.56
CA GLN A 78 -20.62 12.21 -5.45
C GLN A 78 -19.17 12.39 -5.89
N LEU A 79 -18.80 11.90 -7.08
CA LEU A 79 -17.44 12.05 -7.62
C LEU A 79 -17.25 13.37 -8.35
N GLY A 80 -18.27 13.89 -9.03
CA GLY A 80 -18.22 15.14 -9.80
C GLY A 80 -18.29 16.42 -8.96
N ASN A 81 -18.59 16.33 -7.65
CA ASN A 81 -18.53 17.45 -6.72
C ASN A 81 -17.60 17.16 -5.55
N LEU A 82 -17.16 18.20 -4.85
CA LEU A 82 -16.40 18.05 -3.61
C LEU A 82 -17.34 17.54 -2.51
N THR A 83 -17.33 16.23 -2.29
CA THR A 83 -18.11 15.55 -1.27
C THR A 83 -17.17 14.84 -0.30
N VAL A 84 -17.71 14.33 0.82
CA VAL A 84 -16.94 13.52 1.77
C VAL A 84 -16.32 12.30 1.06
N TRP A 85 -17.04 11.72 0.09
CA TRP A 85 -16.59 10.54 -0.65
C TRP A 85 -15.42 10.85 -1.60
N SER A 86 -15.55 11.87 -2.43
CA SER A 86 -14.49 12.25 -3.37
C SER A 86 -13.24 12.75 -2.64
N ALA A 87 -13.41 13.54 -1.56
CA ALA A 87 -12.31 13.94 -0.70
C ALA A 87 -11.63 12.76 0.01
N ALA A 88 -12.41 11.77 0.48
CA ALA A 88 -11.86 10.56 1.10
C ALA A 88 -11.01 9.76 0.10
N LEU A 89 -11.49 9.53 -1.14
CA LEU A 89 -10.72 8.83 -2.18
C LEU A 89 -9.41 9.57 -2.50
N PHE A 90 -9.45 10.90 -2.62
CA PHE A 90 -8.26 11.72 -2.81
C PHE A 90 -7.26 11.53 -1.65
N LEU A 91 -7.72 11.69 -0.40
CA LEU A 91 -6.85 11.57 0.77
C LEU A 91 -6.27 10.17 0.91
N LEU A 92 -7.04 9.12 0.60
CA LEU A 92 -6.59 7.73 0.69
C LEU A 92 -5.48 7.42 -0.32
N THR A 93 -5.59 7.91 -1.55
CA THR A 93 -4.53 7.73 -2.56
C THR A 93 -3.27 8.52 -2.23
N VAL A 94 -3.40 9.74 -1.69
CA VAL A 94 -2.25 10.53 -1.23
C VAL A 94 -1.59 9.86 -0.01
N THR A 95 -2.38 9.40 0.95
CA THR A 95 -1.88 8.69 2.14
C THR A 95 -1.14 7.42 1.73
N TYR A 96 -1.68 6.67 0.76
CA TYR A 96 -1.02 5.50 0.20
C TYR A 96 0.36 5.84 -0.39
N ALA A 97 0.45 6.87 -1.24
CA ALA A 97 1.70 7.31 -1.84
C ALA A 97 2.75 7.68 -0.78
N VAL A 98 2.36 8.49 0.19
CA VAL A 98 3.23 8.92 1.29
C VAL A 98 3.68 7.72 2.12
N ALA A 99 2.77 6.80 2.47
CA ALA A 99 3.09 5.62 3.24
C ALA A 99 4.01 4.64 2.49
N ALA A 100 3.84 4.49 1.17
CA ALA A 100 4.71 3.67 0.33
C ALA A 100 6.15 4.23 0.30
N VAL A 101 6.30 5.55 0.10
CA VAL A 101 7.62 6.20 0.14
C VAL A 101 8.22 6.16 1.54
N ALA A 102 7.43 6.44 2.58
CA ALA A 102 7.88 6.37 3.96
C ALA A 102 8.33 4.96 4.36
N SER A 103 7.71 3.91 3.80
CA SER A 103 8.16 2.52 3.97
C SER A 103 9.58 2.34 3.45
N ALA A 104 9.87 2.82 2.25
CA ALA A 104 11.21 2.78 1.65
C ALA A 104 12.23 3.58 2.45
N VAL A 105 11.89 4.81 2.86
CA VAL A 105 12.75 5.65 3.68
C VAL A 105 13.04 5.00 5.03
N SER A 106 12.02 4.40 5.67
CA SER A 106 12.18 3.73 6.96
C SER A 106 13.08 2.49 6.87
N LEU A 107 12.99 1.74 5.76
CA LEU A 107 13.85 0.59 5.50
C LEU A 107 15.30 1.01 5.23
N TRP A 108 15.50 2.11 4.52
CA TRP A 108 16.84 2.64 4.21
C TRP A 108 17.53 3.22 5.45
N ARG A 109 16.79 3.94 6.30
CA ARG A 109 17.31 4.52 7.55
C ARG A 109 17.55 3.50 8.65
N ALA A 110 16.95 2.31 8.56
CA ALA A 110 17.09 1.29 9.59
C ALA A 110 18.42 0.53 9.46
N PRO A 111 19.33 0.61 10.45
CA PRO A 111 20.60 -0.12 10.41
C PRO A 111 20.36 -1.63 10.44
N ALA A 112 21.06 -2.32 9.53
CA ALA A 112 20.91 -3.76 9.29
C ALA A 112 21.20 -4.64 10.52
N GLU A 113 22.00 -4.13 11.45
CA GLU A 113 22.45 -4.83 12.66
C GLU A 113 21.40 -4.84 13.77
N ILE A 114 20.52 -3.83 13.81
CA ILE A 114 19.49 -3.68 14.85
C ILE A 114 18.23 -4.48 14.50
N VAL A 115 17.95 -4.64 13.21
CA VAL A 115 16.74 -5.29 12.69
C VAL A 115 16.99 -6.75 12.37
N ARG A 116 16.09 -7.64 12.81
CA ARG A 116 16.16 -9.07 12.45
C ARG A 116 16.18 -9.27 10.93
N ARG A 117 17.13 -10.06 10.43
CA ARG A 117 17.31 -10.33 8.99
C ARG A 117 16.01 -10.74 8.27
N GLY A 118 15.20 -11.60 8.90
CA GLY A 118 13.91 -12.03 8.34
C GLY A 118 12.90 -10.88 8.18
N VAL A 119 12.80 -10.01 9.20
CA VAL A 119 11.91 -8.84 9.17
C VAL A 119 12.35 -7.86 8.09
N ARG A 120 13.66 -7.63 7.97
CA ARG A 120 14.22 -6.74 6.95
C ARG A 120 13.95 -7.25 5.54
N ARG A 121 14.14 -8.56 5.27
CA ARG A 121 13.84 -9.17 3.97
C ARG A 121 12.35 -9.08 3.63
N PHE A 122 11.47 -9.45 4.57
CA PHE A 122 10.03 -9.33 4.40
C PHE A 122 9.63 -7.89 4.08
N SER A 123 10.13 -6.94 4.85
CA SER A 123 9.81 -5.53 4.67
C SER A 123 10.35 -4.97 3.35
N LEU A 124 11.51 -5.43 2.88
CA LEU A 124 12.06 -5.09 1.57
C LEU A 124 11.13 -5.56 0.44
N ILE A 125 10.75 -6.83 0.46
CA ILE A 125 9.86 -7.45 -0.53
C ILE A 125 8.55 -6.65 -0.60
N VAL A 126 7.91 -6.44 0.55
CA VAL A 126 6.67 -5.66 0.65
C VAL A 126 6.84 -4.23 0.16
N THR A 127 7.93 -3.55 0.56
CA THR A 127 8.18 -2.16 0.14
C THR A 127 8.31 -2.06 -1.38
N VAL A 128 9.01 -3.00 -2.03
CA VAL A 128 9.11 -3.04 -3.49
C VAL A 128 7.73 -3.20 -4.12
N ALA A 129 6.89 -4.10 -3.61
CA ALA A 129 5.53 -4.27 -4.11
C ALA A 129 4.68 -2.98 -3.97
N LEU A 130 4.78 -2.30 -2.83
CA LEU A 130 4.07 -1.03 -2.59
C LEU A 130 4.56 0.08 -3.51
N LEU A 131 5.86 0.16 -3.79
CA LEU A 131 6.41 1.14 -4.72
C LEU A 131 5.99 0.84 -6.17
N ILE A 132 5.95 -0.42 -6.59
CA ILE A 132 5.44 -0.81 -7.91
C ILE A 132 3.98 -0.36 -8.07
N ALA A 133 3.14 -0.65 -7.08
CA ALA A 133 1.74 -0.25 -7.10
C ALA A 133 1.57 1.28 -7.04
N ALA A 134 2.37 1.99 -6.25
CA ALA A 134 2.39 3.46 -6.24
C ALA A 134 2.82 4.04 -7.60
N ALA A 135 3.87 3.49 -8.23
CA ALA A 135 4.30 3.92 -9.55
C ALA A 135 3.22 3.67 -10.61
N TYR A 136 2.54 2.53 -10.54
CA TYR A 136 1.43 2.19 -11.43
C TYR A 136 0.25 3.17 -11.26
N LEU A 137 -0.18 3.43 -10.02
CA LEU A 137 -1.27 4.37 -9.75
C LEU A 137 -0.89 5.80 -10.15
N ALA A 138 0.37 6.19 -9.95
CA ALA A 138 0.88 7.50 -10.38
C ALA A 138 0.90 7.62 -11.92
N TYR A 139 1.34 6.57 -12.61
CA TYR A 139 1.39 6.52 -14.07
C TYR A 139 0.00 6.74 -14.70
N TRP A 140 -1.05 6.17 -14.10
CA TRP A 140 -2.43 6.38 -14.52
C TRP A 140 -3.08 7.66 -13.97
N GLY A 141 -2.34 8.49 -13.22
CA GLY A 141 -2.86 9.73 -12.65
C GLY A 141 -3.87 9.55 -11.53
N ILE A 142 -3.96 8.34 -10.94
CA ILE A 142 -4.92 8.02 -9.87
C ILE A 142 -4.49 8.65 -8.54
N ILE A 143 -3.18 8.79 -8.31
CA ILE A 143 -2.67 9.37 -7.06
C ILE A 143 -3.00 10.86 -7.00
N GLY A 144 -3.80 11.24 -6.00
CA GLY A 144 -4.20 12.63 -5.83
C GLY A 144 -5.15 13.12 -6.92
N LEU A 145 -5.85 12.20 -7.61
CA LEU A 145 -6.87 12.57 -8.58
C LEU A 145 -7.99 13.36 -7.88
N ARG A 146 -8.26 14.56 -8.38
CA ARG A 146 -9.40 15.38 -7.96
C ARG A 146 -10.55 15.06 -8.90
N THR A 147 -11.49 14.23 -8.45
CA THR A 147 -12.62 13.82 -9.29
C THR A 147 -13.65 14.95 -9.48
N TRP A 148 -13.59 15.99 -8.63
CA TRP A 148 -14.52 17.11 -8.58
C TRP A 148 -14.05 18.36 -9.33
N ALA A 149 -13.05 18.23 -10.20
CA ALA A 149 -12.48 19.32 -10.98
C ALA A 149 -13.22 19.50 -12.31
#